data_AF-A0A1X2F0J5-F1
#
_entry.id   AF-A0A1X2F0J5-F1
#
_cell.length_a   1.000
_cell.length_b   1.000
_cell.length_c   1.000
_cell.angle_alpha   90.00
_cell.angle_beta   90.00
_cell.angle_gamma   90.00
#
_symmetry.space_group_name_H-M   'P 1'
#
loop_
_entity.id
_entity.type
_entity.pdbx_description
1 polymer ?
#
loop_
_entity_poly.entity_id
_entity_poly.type
_entity_poly.pdbx_seq_one_letter_code
_entity_poly.pdbx_strand_id
1 'polypeptide(L)'
;MTNGCKQMKTTLYHEIEPQTLDDVRRNGLKRKGDGEKSDSDTKTADAYLDTHRPPETIRAQLCRDGVLYGFLPAGDGIVDIRNGAAVDIATFDRDRPQTLLRIAVDPTHCFVSDLDLYDRVKRALKTAESDDECHRLAQVYWQRVIPLLDYEPGSIRRPEAMVVADIEPADIEVVSPDG
;
A
#
# COMPACT_ATOMS: atom_id res chain seq x y z
N MET A 1 10.31 34.15 13.32
CA MET A 1 8.92 33.69 13.11
C MET A 1 8.94 32.74 11.93
N THR A 2 9.23 31.46 12.17
CA THR A 2 9.17 30.44 11.13
C THR A 2 7.71 30.12 10.88
N ASN A 3 7.17 30.59 9.76
CA ASN A 3 5.89 30.12 9.24
C ASN A 3 6.01 28.61 9.09
N GLY A 4 5.43 27.87 10.02
CA GLY A 4 5.32 26.42 9.94
C GLY A 4 4.49 26.12 8.70
N CYS A 5 5.16 25.72 7.62
CA CYS A 5 4.50 25.12 6.48
C CYS A 5 3.77 23.91 7.04
N LYS A 6 2.43 23.98 7.17
CA LYS A 6 1.65 22.80 7.52
C LYS A 6 1.94 21.79 6.42
N GLN A 7 2.68 20.74 6.77
CA GLN A 7 2.98 19.66 5.86
C GLN A 7 1.65 19.14 5.34
N MET A 8 1.47 19.19 4.01
CA MET A 8 0.25 18.72 3.38
C MET A 8 0.15 17.23 3.64
N LYS A 9 -0.89 16.80 4.36
CA LYS A 9 -1.15 15.39 4.59
C LYS A 9 -2.33 14.95 3.73
N THR A 10 -2.23 13.75 3.19
CA THR A 10 -3.34 13.06 2.55
C THR A 10 -3.81 11.92 3.44
N THR A 11 -5.05 11.48 3.25
CA THR A 11 -5.63 10.35 3.99
C THR A 11 -5.46 9.07 3.19
N LEU A 12 -4.96 8.02 3.84
CA LEU A 12 -5.04 6.63 3.38
C LEU A 12 -5.70 5.78 4.48
N TYR A 13 -6.04 4.55 4.15
CA TYR A 13 -6.54 3.57 5.12
C TYR A 13 -5.61 2.37 5.22
N HIS A 14 -5.47 1.79 6.41
CA HIS A 14 -4.58 0.66 6.65
C HIS A 14 -5.25 -0.35 7.57
N GLU A 15 -5.15 -1.63 7.25
CA GLU A 15 -5.64 -2.71 8.09
C GLU A 15 -4.54 -3.21 9.03
N ILE A 16 -4.88 -3.42 10.30
CA ILE A 16 -4.02 -4.08 11.27
C ILE A 16 -4.73 -5.26 11.92
N GLU A 17 -3.96 -6.17 12.50
CA GLU A 17 -4.56 -7.18 13.38
C GLU A 17 -5.04 -6.52 14.69
N PRO A 18 -6.23 -6.85 15.21
CA PRO A 18 -6.78 -6.19 16.39
C PRO A 18 -5.86 -6.21 17.62
N GLN A 19 -5.11 -7.30 17.83
CA GLN A 19 -4.14 -7.44 18.92
C GLN A 19 -2.98 -6.44 18.86
N THR A 20 -2.70 -5.84 17.71
CA THR A 20 -1.62 -4.87 17.55
C THR A 20 -2.04 -3.42 17.83
N LEU A 21 -3.33 -3.17 18.04
CA LEU A 21 -3.88 -1.81 18.16
C LEU A 21 -3.22 -0.98 19.27
N ASP A 22 -2.98 -1.57 20.44
CA ASP A 22 -2.33 -0.88 21.56
C ASP A 22 -0.87 -0.53 21.26
N ASP A 23 -0.18 -1.35 20.49
CA ASP A 23 1.18 -1.05 20.03
C ASP A 23 1.17 0.09 19.04
N VAL A 24 0.30 0.03 18.03
CA VAL A 24 0.14 1.08 17.01
C VAL A 24 -0.23 2.43 17.63
N ARG A 25 -1.11 2.45 18.62
CA ARG A 25 -1.49 3.67 19.35
C ARG A 25 -0.34 4.30 20.13
N ARG A 26 0.63 3.50 20.59
CA ARG A 26 1.78 4.01 21.36
C ARG A 26 2.98 4.35 20.49
N ASN A 27 3.23 3.53 19.48
CA ASN A 27 4.49 3.51 18.74
C ASN A 27 4.33 3.90 17.26
N GLY A 28 3.10 3.99 16.77
CA GLY A 28 2.79 4.29 15.37
C GLY A 28 2.87 3.06 14.48
N LEU A 29 2.86 3.26 13.17
CA LEU A 29 3.10 2.21 12.18
C LEU A 29 4.53 2.31 11.69
N LYS A 30 5.29 1.22 11.82
CA LYS A 30 6.67 1.14 11.36
C LYS A 30 6.74 0.27 10.13
N ARG A 31 7.49 0.72 9.11
CA ARG A 31 7.84 -0.13 7.97
C ARG A 31 8.62 -1.32 8.50
N LYS A 32 8.11 -2.53 8.28
CA LYS A 32 8.82 -3.76 8.63
C LYS A 32 9.44 -4.28 7.34
N GLY A 33 10.75 -4.54 7.38
CA GLY A 33 11.49 -5.18 6.27
C GLY A 33 11.22 -6.67 6.14
N ASP A 34 10.45 -7.23 7.09
CA ASP A 34 10.11 -8.64 7.16
C ASP A 34 8.59 -8.69 7.44
N GLY A 35 7.76 -8.48 6.42
CA GLY A 35 6.34 -8.75 6.59
C GLY A 35 6.15 -10.22 6.98
N GLU A 36 5.35 -10.52 8.01
CA GLU A 36 4.77 -11.85 8.23
C GLU A 36 3.77 -12.17 7.11
N LYS A 37 4.21 -12.11 5.85
CA LYS A 37 3.44 -12.61 4.73
C LYS A 37 3.39 -14.12 4.93
N SER A 38 2.20 -14.68 5.13
CA SER A 38 2.06 -16.12 5.38
C SER A 38 2.15 -16.95 4.09
N ASP A 39 1.91 -16.31 2.93
CA ASP A 39 1.86 -16.97 1.62
C ASP A 39 3.22 -16.94 0.89
N SER A 40 3.75 -18.12 0.57
CA SER A 40 5.02 -18.30 -0.15
C SER A 40 5.04 -17.67 -1.53
N ASP A 41 3.89 -17.69 -2.22
CA ASP A 41 3.79 -17.13 -3.58
C ASP A 41 3.95 -15.60 -3.53
N THR A 42 3.40 -14.98 -2.49
CA THR A 42 3.51 -13.52 -2.27
C THR A 42 4.95 -13.13 -1.95
N LYS A 43 5.63 -13.85 -1.04
CA LYS A 43 7.06 -13.60 -0.75
C LYS A 43 7.93 -13.72 -1.99
N THR A 44 7.67 -14.74 -2.81
CA THR A 44 8.42 -14.98 -4.05
C THR A 44 8.23 -13.84 -5.04
N ALA A 45 6.98 -13.38 -5.23
CA ALA A 45 6.68 -12.26 -6.11
C ALA A 45 7.30 -10.95 -5.63
N ASP A 46 7.19 -10.63 -4.34
CA ASP A 46 7.80 -9.43 -3.77
C ASP A 46 9.32 -9.43 -3.92
N ALA A 47 9.99 -10.54 -3.56
CA ALA A 47 11.43 -10.68 -3.70
C ALA A 47 11.89 -10.58 -5.16
N TYR A 48 11.13 -11.16 -6.09
CA TYR A 48 11.43 -11.05 -7.52
C TYR A 48 11.27 -9.61 -8.01
N LEU A 49 10.21 -8.91 -7.60
CA LEU A 49 10.01 -7.50 -7.95
C LEU A 49 11.11 -6.62 -7.34
N ASP A 50 11.49 -6.84 -6.08
CA ASP A 50 12.49 -6.04 -5.38
C ASP A 50 13.92 -6.22 -5.92
N THR A 51 14.25 -7.39 -6.46
CA THR A 51 15.53 -7.64 -7.16
C THR A 51 15.60 -7.02 -8.56
N HIS A 52 14.45 -6.73 -9.19
CA HIS A 52 14.34 -6.16 -10.53
C HIS A 52 13.87 -4.70 -10.55
N ARG A 53 14.03 -4.00 -9.42
CA ARG A 53 13.68 -2.57 -9.31
C ARG A 53 14.51 -1.70 -10.24
N PRO A 54 13.89 -0.75 -10.95
CA PRO A 54 14.64 0.23 -11.70
C PRO A 54 15.31 1.26 -10.76
N PRO A 55 16.38 1.95 -11.20
CA PRO A 55 17.17 2.83 -10.33
C PRO A 55 16.38 3.94 -9.63
N GLU A 56 15.34 4.47 -10.27
CA GLU A 56 14.49 5.52 -9.72
C GLU A 56 13.69 5.06 -8.49
N THR A 57 13.21 3.81 -8.47
CA THR A 57 12.46 3.28 -7.32
C THR A 57 13.39 2.98 -6.15
N ILE A 58 14.62 2.55 -6.43
CA ILE A 58 15.68 2.39 -5.42
C ILE A 58 16.00 3.72 -4.75
N ARG A 59 16.18 4.81 -5.53
CA ARG A 59 16.43 6.16 -4.98
C ARG A 59 15.28 6.66 -4.12
N ALA A 60 14.04 6.30 -4.48
CA ALA A 60 12.85 6.59 -3.71
C ALA A 60 12.66 5.68 -2.47
N GLN A 61 13.58 4.75 -2.22
CA GLN A 61 13.48 3.73 -1.17
C GLN A 61 12.22 2.86 -1.28
N LEU A 62 11.68 2.74 -2.49
CA LEU A 62 10.48 1.96 -2.76
C LEU A 62 10.88 0.48 -2.87
N CYS A 63 10.34 -0.34 -1.97
CA CYS A 63 10.61 -1.76 -1.82
C CYS A 63 9.31 -2.42 -1.39
N ARG A 64 8.87 -3.48 -2.06
CA ARG A 64 7.61 -4.14 -1.69
C ARG A 64 7.66 -4.75 -0.30
N ASP A 65 8.82 -5.23 0.14
CA ASP A 65 9.02 -5.73 1.50
C ASP A 65 9.29 -4.63 2.54
N GLY A 66 9.36 -3.35 2.15
CA GLY A 66 9.81 -2.25 3.01
C GLY A 66 8.89 -1.05 3.03
N VAL A 67 7.59 -1.25 2.79
CA VAL A 67 6.57 -0.20 2.76
C VAL A 67 5.38 -0.56 3.65
N LEU A 68 4.64 0.47 4.05
CA LEU A 68 3.28 0.28 4.55
C LEU A 68 2.31 0.31 3.37
N TYR A 69 1.45 -0.69 3.29
CA TYR A 69 0.41 -0.76 2.28
C TYR A 69 -0.87 -0.11 2.78
N GLY A 70 -1.61 0.55 1.90
CA GLY A 70 -2.88 1.15 2.28
C GLY A 70 -3.89 1.20 1.14
N PHE A 71 -5.13 1.43 1.51
CA PHE A 71 -6.23 1.64 0.60
C PHE A 71 -6.40 3.13 0.32
N LEU A 72 -6.76 3.46 -0.91
CA LEU A 72 -7.02 4.82 -1.35
C LEU A 72 -8.46 5.23 -1.05
N PRO A 73 -8.70 6.51 -0.68
CA PRO A 73 -10.04 7.03 -0.51
C PRO A 73 -10.81 7.08 -1.84
N ALA A 74 -12.13 6.91 -1.78
CA ALA A 74 -13.06 7.01 -2.91
C ALA A 74 -14.33 7.74 -2.49
N GLY A 75 -14.32 9.08 -2.56
CA GLY A 75 -15.38 9.91 -1.98
C GLY A 75 -15.42 9.72 -0.46
N ASP A 76 -16.58 9.33 0.06
CA ASP A 76 -16.76 8.97 1.48
C ASP A 76 -16.39 7.51 1.79
N GLY A 77 -15.88 6.77 0.80
CA GLY A 77 -15.53 5.35 0.87
C GLY A 77 -14.05 5.06 0.66
N ILE A 78 -13.76 3.79 0.39
CA ILE A 78 -12.44 3.22 0.10
C ILE A 78 -12.51 2.42 -1.19
N VAL A 79 -11.43 2.38 -1.97
CA VAL A 79 -11.30 1.43 -3.08
C VAL A 79 -10.95 0.04 -2.55
N ASP A 80 -11.86 -0.93 -2.69
CA ASP A 80 -11.59 -2.33 -2.32
C ASP A 80 -10.63 -2.97 -3.33
N ILE A 81 -9.41 -3.24 -2.88
CA ILE A 81 -8.36 -3.82 -3.71
C ILE A 81 -8.64 -5.23 -4.22
N ARG A 82 -9.71 -5.91 -3.77
CA ARG A 82 -10.07 -7.25 -4.27
C ARG A 82 -10.72 -7.18 -5.65
N ASN A 83 -11.51 -6.14 -5.89
CA ASN A 83 -12.35 -6.04 -7.09
C ASN A 83 -12.26 -4.65 -7.76
N GLY A 84 -11.73 -3.64 -7.09
CA GLY A 84 -11.62 -2.26 -7.56
C GLY A 84 -12.87 -1.41 -7.32
N ALA A 85 -13.87 -1.92 -6.61
CA ALA A 85 -15.10 -1.20 -6.32
C ALA A 85 -14.87 -0.17 -5.21
N ALA A 86 -15.56 0.98 -5.30
CA ALA A 86 -15.70 1.87 -4.16
C ALA A 86 -16.68 1.24 -3.16
N VAL A 87 -16.28 1.16 -1.90
CA VAL A 87 -17.05 0.58 -0.81
C VAL A 87 -17.11 1.59 0.34
N ASP A 88 -18.29 1.74 0.93
CA ASP A 88 -18.45 2.55 2.14
C ASP A 88 -17.58 2.01 3.28
N ILE A 89 -17.01 2.91 4.08
CA ILE A 89 -16.04 2.57 5.13
C ILE A 89 -16.66 1.63 6.18
N ALA A 90 -17.89 1.90 6.63
CA ALA A 90 -18.55 1.09 7.64
C ALA A 90 -18.94 -0.31 7.12
N THR A 91 -19.17 -0.43 5.81
CA THR A 91 -19.36 -1.71 5.13
C THR A 91 -18.03 -2.47 5.02
N PHE A 92 -16.95 -1.78 4.65
CA PHE A 92 -15.62 -2.37 4.50
C PHE A 92 -15.07 -2.94 5.82
N ASP A 93 -15.23 -2.21 6.93
CA ASP A 93 -14.75 -2.60 8.27
C ASP A 93 -15.54 -3.79 8.86
N ARG A 94 -16.88 -3.76 8.75
CA ARG A 94 -17.76 -4.80 9.32
C ARG A 94 -17.52 -6.19 8.77
N ASP A 95 -17.13 -6.29 7.51
CA ASP A 95 -16.97 -7.56 6.80
C ASP A 95 -15.59 -8.20 7.02
N ARG A 96 -14.75 -7.61 7.87
CA ARG A 96 -13.35 -8.03 8.04
C ARG A 96 -12.96 -8.25 9.50
N PRO A 97 -12.08 -9.24 9.77
CA PRO A 97 -11.55 -9.47 11.11
C PRO A 97 -10.44 -8.47 11.51
N GLN A 98 -9.98 -7.63 10.58
CA GLN A 98 -8.95 -6.61 10.82
C GLN A 98 -9.55 -5.32 11.40
N THR A 99 -8.73 -4.56 12.12
CA THR A 99 -9.08 -3.18 12.52
C THR A 99 -8.65 -2.23 11.43
N LEU A 100 -9.59 -1.42 10.93
CA LEU A 100 -9.30 -0.38 9.95
C LEU A 100 -8.81 0.90 10.62
N LEU A 101 -7.68 1.41 10.15
CA LEU A 101 -7.10 2.69 10.54
C LEU A 101 -7.26 3.69 9.41
N ARG A 102 -7.54 4.93 9.76
CA ARG A 102 -7.34 6.10 8.91
C ARG A 102 -5.99 6.71 9.26
N ILE A 103 -5.11 6.86 8.27
CA ILE A 103 -3.76 7.39 8.46
C ILE A 103 -3.54 8.67 7.66
N ALA A 104 -2.92 9.66 8.30
CA ALA A 104 -2.51 10.91 7.67
C ALA A 104 -1.04 10.82 7.24
N VAL A 105 -0.78 10.88 5.94
CA VAL A 105 0.57 10.65 5.38
C VAL A 105 1.03 11.81 4.53
N ASP A 106 2.34 12.04 4.46
CA ASP A 106 2.91 12.96 3.49
C ASP A 106 2.86 12.31 2.09
N PRO A 107 2.11 12.87 1.13
CA PRO A 107 1.97 12.29 -0.20
C PRO A 107 3.29 12.26 -1.00
N THR A 108 4.32 13.03 -0.63
CA THR A 108 5.64 12.94 -1.29
C THR A 108 6.38 11.65 -0.95
N HIS A 109 5.93 10.94 0.08
CA HIS A 109 6.44 9.62 0.49
C HIS A 109 5.48 8.48 0.11
N CYS A 110 4.56 8.73 -0.81
CA CYS A 110 3.54 7.76 -1.20
C CYS A 110 3.55 7.49 -2.69
N PHE A 111 3.31 6.24 -3.04
CA PHE A 111 3.20 5.74 -4.40
C PHE A 111 1.92 4.91 -4.55
N VAL A 112 1.47 4.70 -5.78
CA VAL A 112 0.32 3.86 -6.09
C VAL A 112 0.78 2.74 -7.03
N SER A 113 0.54 1.51 -6.62
CA SER A 113 0.82 0.30 -7.41
C SER A 113 -0.46 -0.28 -8.01
N ASP A 114 -0.30 -1.03 -9.10
CA ASP A 114 -1.39 -1.73 -9.79
C ASP A 114 -1.40 -3.21 -9.40
N LEU A 115 -2.40 -3.61 -8.63
CA LEU A 115 -2.51 -5.00 -8.16
C LEU A 115 -2.87 -6.00 -9.26
N ASP A 116 -3.45 -5.56 -10.38
CA ASP A 116 -3.66 -6.46 -11.52
C ASP A 116 -2.33 -6.80 -12.20
N LEU A 117 -1.40 -5.84 -12.28
CA LEU A 117 -0.05 -6.12 -12.76
C LEU A 117 0.75 -6.96 -11.77
N TYR A 118 0.61 -6.69 -10.47
CA TYR A 118 1.22 -7.53 -9.43
C TYR A 118 0.74 -8.99 -9.53
N ASP A 119 -0.58 -9.21 -9.65
CA ASP A 119 -1.16 -10.55 -9.77
C ASP A 119 -0.68 -11.29 -11.04
N ARG A 120 -0.38 -10.56 -12.12
CA ARG A 120 0.23 -11.14 -13.34
C ARG A 120 1.65 -11.62 -13.09
N VAL A 121 2.48 -10.84 -12.40
CA VAL A 121 3.85 -11.24 -12.02
C VAL A 121 3.80 -12.45 -11.11
N LYS A 122 2.97 -12.40 -10.05
CA LYS A 122 2.78 -13.51 -9.12
C LYS A 122 2.35 -14.79 -9.83
N ARG A 123 1.41 -14.69 -10.78
CA ARG A 123 0.95 -15.83 -11.57
C ARG A 123 2.05 -16.40 -12.45
N ALA A 124 2.80 -15.55 -13.17
CA ALA A 124 3.87 -15.99 -14.07
C ALA A 124 4.96 -16.78 -13.33
N LEU A 125 5.37 -16.29 -12.15
CA LEU A 125 6.32 -16.99 -11.28
C LEU A 125 5.76 -18.33 -10.79
N LYS A 126 4.47 -18.36 -10.41
CA LYS A 126 3.80 -19.58 -9.95
C LYS A 126 3.67 -20.64 -11.05
N THR A 127 3.44 -20.24 -12.29
CA THR A 127 3.28 -21.16 -13.43
C THR A 127 4.60 -21.48 -14.12
N ALA A 128 5.73 -21.03 -13.55
CA ALA A 128 7.07 -21.24 -14.10
C ALA A 128 7.20 -20.77 -15.55
N GLU A 129 6.64 -19.61 -15.86
CA GLU A 129 6.90 -18.92 -17.13
C GLU A 129 8.40 -18.66 -17.30
N SER A 130 8.85 -18.41 -18.53
CA SER A 130 10.26 -18.08 -18.80
C SER A 130 10.72 -16.87 -17.98
N ASP A 131 12.01 -16.86 -17.59
CA ASP A 131 12.60 -15.73 -16.87
C ASP A 131 12.48 -14.41 -17.65
N ASP A 132 12.64 -14.45 -18.98
CA ASP A 132 12.44 -13.28 -19.85
C ASP A 132 11.02 -12.66 -19.70
N GLU A 133 9.98 -13.51 -19.65
CA GLU A 133 8.60 -13.05 -19.47
C GLU A 133 8.37 -12.52 -18.06
N CYS A 134 8.90 -13.19 -17.03
CA CYS A 134 8.82 -12.73 -15.64
C CYS A 134 9.52 -11.36 -15.49
N HIS A 135 10.70 -11.20 -16.09
CA HIS A 135 11.45 -9.96 -16.10
C HIS A 135 10.67 -8.85 -16.82
N ARG A 136 10.13 -9.13 -18.00
CA ARG A 136 9.31 -8.17 -18.77
C ARG A 136 8.10 -7.72 -17.96
N LEU A 137 7.39 -8.64 -17.29
CA LEU A 137 6.25 -8.30 -16.44
C LEU A 137 6.66 -7.48 -15.21
N ALA A 138 7.81 -7.76 -14.59
CA ALA A 138 8.34 -6.97 -13.48
C ALA A 138 8.66 -5.53 -13.91
N GLN A 139 9.25 -5.35 -15.09
CA GLN A 139 9.49 -4.01 -15.66
C GLN A 139 8.18 -3.26 -15.89
N VAL A 140 7.18 -3.92 -16.49
CA VAL A 140 5.85 -3.33 -16.71
C VAL A 140 5.18 -2.94 -15.40
N TYR A 141 5.28 -3.78 -14.36
CA TYR A 141 4.78 -3.46 -13.03
C TYR A 141 5.44 -2.18 -12.48
N TRP A 142 6.77 -2.11 -12.45
CA TRP A 142 7.47 -0.95 -11.86
C TRP A 142 7.25 0.34 -12.65
N GLN A 143 7.15 0.27 -13.98
CA GLN A 143 6.82 1.43 -14.82
C GLN A 143 5.41 1.98 -14.56
N ARG A 144 4.50 1.17 -14.01
CA ARG A 144 3.14 1.58 -13.68
C ARG A 144 2.99 2.09 -12.25
N VAL A 145 4.01 1.90 -11.40
CA VAL A 145 4.00 2.49 -10.07
C VAL A 145 4.29 3.98 -10.19
N ILE A 146 3.36 4.80 -9.71
CA ILE A 146 3.43 6.27 -9.85
C ILE A 146 3.41 6.96 -8.49
N PRO A 147 3.98 8.17 -8.35
CA PRO A 147 3.79 8.99 -7.16
C PRO A 147 2.31 9.24 -6.87
N LEU A 148 1.92 9.26 -5.60
CA LEU A 148 0.52 9.48 -5.20
C LEU A 148 0.00 10.85 -5.67
N LEU A 149 0.88 11.86 -5.74
CA LEU A 149 0.52 13.20 -6.24
C LEU A 149 0.15 13.21 -7.73
N ASP A 150 0.62 12.23 -8.50
CA ASP A 150 0.35 12.10 -9.94
C ASP A 150 -0.79 11.10 -10.21
N TYR A 151 -1.35 10.49 -9.17
CA TYR A 151 -2.41 9.50 -9.30
C TYR A 151 -3.77 10.18 -9.56
N GLU A 152 -4.36 9.85 -10.70
CA GLU A 152 -5.73 10.21 -11.02
C GLU A 152 -6.71 9.13 -10.54
N PRO A 153 -7.72 9.46 -9.71
CA PRO A 153 -8.72 8.49 -9.25
C PRO A 153 -9.38 7.74 -10.41
N GLY A 154 -9.34 6.40 -10.36
CA GLY A 154 -9.92 5.53 -11.40
C GLY A 154 -8.98 5.21 -12.56
N SER A 155 -7.78 5.78 -12.61
CA SER A 155 -6.75 5.46 -13.63
C SER A 155 -6.15 4.05 -13.50
N ILE A 156 -6.30 3.44 -12.32
CA ILE A 156 -5.91 2.06 -12.00
C ILE A 156 -7.14 1.39 -11.37
N ARG A 157 -7.49 0.19 -11.85
CA ARG A 157 -8.70 -0.52 -11.40
C ARG A 157 -8.60 -0.99 -9.96
N ARG A 158 -7.46 -1.60 -9.57
CA ARG A 158 -7.17 -2.06 -8.22
C ARG A 158 -5.89 -1.40 -7.70
N PRO A 159 -5.98 -0.12 -7.31
CA PRO A 159 -4.83 0.63 -6.85
C PRO A 159 -4.53 0.30 -5.40
N GLU A 160 -3.24 0.15 -5.07
CA GLU A 160 -2.77 -0.05 -3.69
C GLU A 160 -1.72 1.01 -3.37
N ALA A 161 -1.92 1.74 -2.28
CA ALA A 161 -0.97 2.75 -1.83
C ALA A 161 0.24 2.08 -1.17
N MET A 162 1.43 2.58 -1.49
CA MET A 162 2.71 2.18 -0.90
C MET A 162 3.34 3.40 -0.22
N VAL A 163 3.51 3.34 1.11
CA VAL A 163 4.10 4.43 1.90
C VAL A 163 5.53 4.06 2.29
N VAL A 164 6.49 4.88 1.87
CA VAL A 164 7.93 4.72 2.17
C VAL A 164 8.37 5.51 3.41
N ALA A 165 7.44 5.78 4.33
CA ALA A 165 7.69 6.43 5.61
C ALA A 165 7.00 5.68 6.75
N ASP A 166 7.52 5.83 7.96
CA ASP A 166 6.81 5.43 9.18
C ASP A 166 5.70 6.44 9.48
N ILE A 167 4.64 5.99 10.15
CA ILE A 167 3.52 6.84 10.57
C ILE A 167 3.56 7.00 12.07
N GLU A 168 3.56 8.24 12.53
CA GLU A 168 3.57 8.56 13.96
C GLU A 168 2.18 8.34 14.58
N PRO A 169 2.08 8.04 15.90
CA PRO A 169 0.80 7.84 16.57
C PRO A 169 -0.22 8.97 16.37
N ALA A 170 0.26 10.22 16.31
CA ALA A 170 -0.60 11.40 16.15
C ALA A 170 -1.29 11.48 14.78
N ASP A 171 -0.85 10.67 13.82
CA ASP A 171 -1.36 10.63 12.45
C ASP A 171 -2.27 9.42 12.20
N ILE A 172 -2.67 8.71 13.26
CA ILE A 172 -3.45 7.48 13.19
C ILE A 172 -4.76 7.69 13.93
N GLU A 173 -5.86 7.40 13.25
CA GLU A 173 -7.20 7.37 13.81
C GLU A 173 -7.79 5.97 13.58
N VAL A 174 -8.40 5.39 14.61
CA VAL A 174 -9.14 4.13 14.44
C VAL A 174 -10.48 4.48 13.82
N VAL A 175 -10.82 3.81 12.72
CA VAL A 175 -12.16 3.92 12.16
C VAL A 175 -13.08 3.09 13.05
N SER A 176 -13.97 3.74 13.78
CA SER A 176 -15.04 3.05 14.50
C SER A 176 -16.27 2.94 13.59
N PRO A 177 -16.94 1.77 13.50
CA PRO A 177 -18.19 1.63 12.77
C PRO A 177 -19.34 2.42 13.43
N ASP A 178 -19.19 2.74 14.72
CA ASP A 178 -20.06 3.63 15.47
C ASP A 178 -19.32 4.95 15.69
N GLY A 179 -19.73 6.02 14.99
CA GLY A 179 -19.20 7.37 15.22
C GLY A 179 -19.36 7.85 16.66
#